data_AF-A0A7Y0WK63-F1
#
_entry.id   AF-A0A7Y0WK63-F1
#
_cell.length_a   1.000
_cell.length_b   1.000
_cell.length_c   1.000
_cell.angle_alpha   90.00
_cell.angle_beta   90.00
_cell.angle_gamma   90.00
#
_symmetry.space_group_name_H-M   'P 1'
#
loop_
_entity.id
_entity.type
_entity.pdbx_description
1 polymer ?
#
loop_
_entity_poly.entity_id
_entity_poly.type
_entity_poly.pdbx_seq_one_letter_code
_entity_poly.pdbx_strand_id
1 'polypeptide(L)'
;MHIFIDESGSFVYTKEQAGWSSICAIAIPDSALGEAESALQDFKAENGCASTDEFKLGKMEDEMSYFRLLGRLERANCTLYGIATDAHLNTPDAVDAHKETTAQGILENLEKMRHEAGRKSVQYAADQVRRLSAQLHIQFICQIRLMYYVVSQAVTYYAQHDPASLSSFVWRVDQKAVEKKTEYEEAFEKLSPAFLQMMSLSDPMMMVTDFDYSHLAAYEFPQGEVPTYLRDDYNVDKDLTGSLNIQKIVRGDIQFIDSQGSFGIQLADLLSAGLRRCLRSGFKDSLRAAAFLGRLMIQRMDNEYPLLLSSLGRESVVDEPTAELIKMMRRQQRPMLKR
;
A
#
# COMPACT_ATOMS: atom_id res chain seq x y z
N MET A 1 15.01 4.58 0.06
CA MET A 1 14.13 3.47 -0.34
C MET A 1 13.13 3.93 -1.40
N HIS A 2 12.94 3.13 -2.45
CA HIS A 2 11.91 3.35 -3.47
C HIS A 2 10.72 2.44 -3.27
N ILE A 3 9.50 2.98 -3.38
CA ILE A 3 8.25 2.26 -3.18
C ILE A 3 7.38 2.44 -4.41
N PHE A 4 7.04 1.34 -5.05
CA PHE A 4 6.24 1.33 -6.28
C PHE A 4 4.89 0.67 -6.01
N ILE A 5 3.80 1.33 -6.42
CA ILE A 5 2.43 0.88 -6.17
C ILE A 5 1.71 0.65 -7.49
N ASP A 6 1.03 -0.48 -7.59
CA ASP A 6 0.05 -0.75 -8.64
C ASP A 6 -1.07 -1.68 -8.14
N GLU A 7 -2.13 -1.76 -8.92
CA GLU A 7 -3.36 -2.49 -8.62
C GLU A 7 -3.69 -3.51 -9.70
N SER A 8 -4.32 -4.61 -9.28
CA SER A 8 -4.92 -5.59 -10.17
C SER A 8 -6.31 -5.92 -9.69
N GLY A 9 -7.31 -5.74 -10.55
CA GLY A 9 -8.70 -5.80 -10.11
C GLY A 9 -9.58 -4.91 -10.96
N SER A 10 -10.88 -5.21 -10.99
CA SER A 10 -11.84 -4.19 -11.42
C SER A 10 -12.28 -3.30 -10.25
N PHE A 11 -12.23 -3.80 -9.01
CA PHE A 11 -12.84 -3.16 -7.84
C PHE A 11 -14.34 -2.83 -8.03
N VAL A 12 -14.98 -3.48 -9.00
CA VAL A 12 -16.40 -3.36 -9.31
C VAL A 12 -17.12 -4.55 -8.69
N TYR A 13 -18.22 -4.28 -8.00
CA TYR A 13 -19.07 -5.30 -7.39
C TYR A 13 -19.41 -6.44 -8.36
N THR A 14 -19.32 -7.67 -7.87
CA THR A 14 -19.78 -8.87 -8.58
C THR A 14 -20.60 -9.77 -7.67
N LYS A 15 -21.53 -10.51 -8.25
CA LYS A 15 -22.30 -11.55 -7.53
C LYS A 15 -21.47 -12.80 -7.25
N GLU A 16 -20.38 -12.99 -7.99
CA GLU A 16 -19.46 -14.11 -7.80
C GLU A 16 -18.59 -13.89 -6.56
N GLN A 17 -18.48 -14.90 -5.71
CA GLN A 17 -17.56 -14.89 -4.56
C GLN A 17 -16.11 -15.00 -5.02
N ALA A 18 -15.17 -14.62 -4.15
CA ALA A 18 -13.73 -14.62 -4.45
C ALA A 18 -13.39 -13.75 -5.68
N GLY A 19 -14.11 -12.64 -5.84
CA GLY A 19 -13.88 -11.60 -6.82
C GLY A 19 -12.67 -10.72 -6.45
N TRP A 20 -11.55 -11.36 -6.12
CA TRP A 20 -10.39 -10.69 -5.54
C TRP A 20 -9.85 -9.60 -6.45
N SER A 21 -9.66 -8.42 -5.85
CA SER A 21 -8.85 -7.31 -6.35
C SER A 21 -7.76 -7.02 -5.32
N SER A 22 -6.61 -6.56 -5.76
CA SER A 22 -5.47 -6.28 -4.88
C SER A 22 -4.73 -5.02 -5.28
N ILE A 23 -4.24 -4.29 -4.31
CA ILE A 23 -3.26 -3.21 -4.49
C ILE A 23 -1.99 -3.66 -3.78
N CYS A 24 -0.85 -3.56 -4.46
CA CYS A 24 0.43 -3.98 -3.93
C CYS A 24 1.44 -2.85 -3.97
N ALA A 25 2.35 -2.86 -2.99
CA ALA A 25 3.53 -2.03 -2.97
C ALA A 25 4.77 -2.92 -2.90
N ILE A 26 5.75 -2.68 -3.77
CA ILE A 26 7.10 -3.21 -3.59
C ILE A 26 7.99 -2.09 -3.07
N ALA A 27 8.64 -2.35 -1.93
CA ALA A 27 9.66 -1.48 -1.38
C ALA A 27 11.06 -2.05 -1.67
N ILE A 28 11.87 -1.26 -2.37
CA ILE A 28 13.20 -1.61 -2.85
C ILE A 28 14.21 -0.72 -2.14
N PRO A 29 15.14 -1.29 -1.36
CA PRO A 29 16.28 -0.56 -0.80
C PRO A 29 17.07 0.17 -1.87
N ASP A 30 17.65 1.33 -1.55
CA ASP A 30 18.39 2.13 -2.55
C ASP A 30 19.58 1.35 -3.12
N SER A 31 20.24 0.55 -2.27
CA SER A 31 21.35 -0.33 -2.66
C SER A 31 20.92 -1.46 -3.60
N ALA A 32 19.64 -1.79 -3.67
CA ALA A 32 19.10 -2.95 -4.39
C ALA A 32 18.40 -2.59 -5.71
N LEU A 33 18.31 -1.30 -6.07
CA LEU A 33 17.62 -0.85 -7.29
C LEU A 33 18.15 -1.54 -8.55
N GLY A 34 19.47 -1.60 -8.73
CA GLY A 34 20.08 -2.24 -9.91
C GLY A 34 19.86 -3.75 -9.95
N GLU A 35 19.83 -4.42 -8.80
CA GLU A 35 19.54 -5.86 -8.71
C GLU A 35 18.07 -6.16 -9.03
N ALA A 36 17.14 -5.33 -8.53
CA ALA A 36 15.72 -5.46 -8.81
C ALA A 36 15.39 -5.18 -10.29
N GLU A 37 16.04 -4.18 -10.89
CA GLU A 37 15.92 -3.90 -12.33
C GLU A 37 16.46 -5.08 -13.16
N SER A 38 17.64 -5.59 -12.82
CA SER A 38 18.22 -6.77 -13.47
C SER A 38 17.31 -8.00 -13.34
N ALA A 39 16.67 -8.18 -12.19
CA ALA A 39 15.71 -9.27 -11.97
C ALA A 39 14.51 -9.19 -12.91
N LEU A 40 13.98 -7.99 -13.16
CA LEU A 40 12.92 -7.77 -14.14
C LEU A 40 13.41 -8.06 -15.57
N GLN A 41 14.60 -7.58 -15.92
CA GLN A 41 15.17 -7.79 -17.26
C GLN A 41 15.39 -9.28 -17.55
N ASP A 42 15.94 -10.04 -16.59
CA ASP A 42 16.07 -11.49 -16.68
C ASP A 42 14.70 -12.16 -16.88
N PHE A 43 13.69 -11.76 -16.10
CA PHE A 43 12.33 -12.30 -16.22
C PHE A 43 11.73 -12.03 -17.60
N LYS A 44 11.91 -10.82 -18.15
CA LYS A 44 11.46 -10.48 -19.51
C LYS A 44 12.17 -11.35 -20.55
N ALA A 45 13.49 -11.50 -20.44
CA ALA A 45 14.30 -12.30 -21.36
C ALA A 45 13.89 -13.79 -21.35
N GLU A 46 13.64 -14.35 -20.16
CA GLU A 46 13.14 -15.73 -20.00
C GLU A 46 11.77 -15.95 -20.66
N ASN A 47 10.97 -14.89 -20.82
CA ASN A 47 9.67 -14.92 -21.47
C ASN A 47 9.68 -14.34 -22.90
N GLY A 48 10.85 -14.17 -23.51
CA GLY A 48 11.00 -13.67 -24.88
C GLY A 48 10.48 -12.24 -25.10
N CYS A 49 10.39 -11.44 -24.04
CA CYS A 49 9.93 -10.06 -24.08
C CYS A 49 11.11 -9.09 -24.21
N ALA A 50 10.98 -8.08 -25.08
CA ALA A 50 12.00 -7.05 -25.20
C ALA A 50 12.13 -6.23 -23.90
N SER A 51 13.33 -5.72 -23.62
CA SER A 51 13.61 -4.94 -22.41
C SER A 51 12.76 -3.66 -22.32
N THR A 52 12.44 -3.06 -23.47
CA THR A 52 11.60 -1.86 -23.62
C THR A 52 10.10 -2.12 -23.45
N ASP A 53 9.67 -3.38 -23.57
CA ASP A 53 8.27 -3.73 -23.61
C ASP A 53 7.79 -4.15 -22.24
N GLU A 54 6.57 -3.78 -21.89
CA GLU A 54 5.94 -4.23 -20.65
C GLU A 54 5.46 -5.67 -20.79
N PHE A 55 5.85 -6.51 -19.83
CA PHE A 55 5.38 -7.90 -19.76
C PHE A 55 4.17 -8.00 -18.84
N LYS A 56 3.05 -8.51 -19.35
CA LYS A 56 1.85 -8.79 -18.54
C LYS A 56 1.84 -10.24 -18.09
N LEU A 57 1.63 -10.48 -16.78
CA LEU A 57 1.67 -11.81 -16.17
C LEU A 57 0.75 -12.84 -16.85
N GLY A 58 -0.36 -12.41 -17.46
CA GLY A 58 -1.27 -13.28 -18.21
C GLY A 58 -0.66 -13.90 -19.48
N LYS A 59 0.44 -13.34 -20.02
CA LYS A 59 1.17 -13.87 -21.19
C LYS A 59 2.20 -14.94 -20.83
N MET A 60 2.41 -15.20 -19.54
CA MET A 60 3.40 -16.16 -19.07
C MET A 60 2.99 -17.60 -19.39
N GLU A 61 3.88 -18.34 -20.04
CA GLU A 61 3.71 -19.77 -20.32
C GLU A 61 4.27 -20.66 -19.20
N ASP A 62 5.44 -20.28 -18.66
CA ASP A 62 6.14 -21.00 -17.58
C ASP A 62 6.12 -20.22 -16.26
N GLU A 63 5.36 -20.73 -15.29
CA GLU A 63 5.25 -20.17 -13.94
C GLU A 63 6.59 -20.17 -13.18
N MET A 64 7.53 -21.04 -13.55
CA MET A 64 8.85 -21.08 -12.91
C MET A 64 9.66 -19.80 -13.17
N SER A 65 9.43 -19.11 -14.30
CA SER A 65 10.06 -17.82 -14.57
C SER A 65 9.63 -16.76 -13.54
N TYR A 66 8.34 -16.73 -13.20
CA TYR A 66 7.81 -15.85 -12.17
C TYR A 66 8.33 -16.22 -10.77
N PHE A 67 8.42 -17.51 -10.43
CA PHE A 67 9.01 -17.91 -9.14
C PHE A 67 10.49 -17.56 -9.04
N ARG A 68 11.25 -17.62 -10.15
CA ARG A 68 12.64 -17.12 -10.20
C ARG A 68 12.71 -15.61 -10.01
N LEU A 69 11.81 -14.83 -10.61
CA LEU A 69 11.69 -13.38 -10.37
C LEU A 69 11.49 -13.11 -8.87
N LEU A 70 10.50 -13.75 -8.23
CA LEU A 70 10.23 -13.58 -6.80
C LEU A 70 11.46 -13.94 -5.94
N GLY A 71 12.15 -15.03 -6.26
CA GLY A 71 13.39 -15.42 -5.57
C GLY A 71 14.57 -14.46 -5.79
N ARG A 72 14.65 -13.80 -6.95
CA ARG A 72 15.66 -12.74 -7.19
C ARG A 72 15.36 -11.50 -6.35
N LEU A 73 14.09 -11.07 -6.31
CA LEU A 73 13.65 -9.93 -5.49
C LEU A 73 13.87 -10.18 -3.99
N GLU A 74 13.62 -11.41 -3.53
CA GLU A 74 13.88 -11.84 -2.15
C GLU A 74 15.37 -11.68 -1.79
N ARG A 75 16.26 -12.14 -2.67
CA ARG A 75 17.72 -12.01 -2.47
C ARG A 75 18.19 -10.56 -2.48
N ALA A 76 17.56 -9.72 -3.30
CA ALA A 76 17.79 -8.27 -3.34
C ALA A 76 17.17 -7.52 -2.14
N ASN A 77 16.71 -8.24 -1.10
CA ASN A 77 16.11 -7.67 0.11
C ASN A 77 14.87 -6.80 -0.15
N CYS A 78 14.20 -6.96 -1.30
CA CYS A 78 12.95 -6.28 -1.60
C CYS A 78 11.82 -6.80 -0.70
N THR A 79 10.86 -5.95 -0.37
CA THR A 79 9.68 -6.34 0.41
C THR A 79 8.38 -6.01 -0.29
N LEU A 80 7.40 -6.90 -0.16
CA LEU A 80 6.07 -6.80 -0.75
C LEU A 80 5.04 -6.55 0.35
N TYR A 81 4.15 -5.59 0.10
CA TYR A 81 3.00 -5.26 0.91
C TYR A 81 1.77 -5.36 0.04
N GLY A 82 0.70 -5.97 0.55
CA GLY A 82 -0.54 -6.16 -0.20
C GLY A 82 -1.75 -5.82 0.63
N ILE A 83 -2.76 -5.25 -0.03
CA ILE A 83 -4.14 -5.23 0.44
C ILE A 83 -4.99 -5.92 -0.61
N ALA A 84 -5.87 -6.82 -0.17
CA ALA A 84 -6.81 -7.51 -1.03
C ALA A 84 -8.24 -7.26 -0.56
N THR A 85 -9.16 -7.20 -1.51
CA THR A 85 -10.58 -7.02 -1.25
C THR A 85 -11.39 -7.93 -2.15
N ASP A 86 -12.42 -8.56 -1.60
CA ASP A 86 -13.37 -9.35 -2.38
C ASP A 86 -14.46 -8.41 -2.91
N ALA A 87 -14.53 -8.26 -4.23
CA ALA A 87 -15.56 -7.45 -4.88
C ALA A 87 -16.99 -7.91 -4.54
N HIS A 88 -17.19 -9.17 -4.12
CA HIS A 88 -18.48 -9.67 -3.67
C HIS A 88 -19.00 -8.96 -2.40
N LEU A 89 -18.08 -8.62 -1.49
CA LEU A 89 -18.42 -8.05 -0.18
C LEU A 89 -18.65 -6.53 -0.26
N ASN A 90 -18.12 -5.88 -1.30
CA ASN A 90 -18.29 -4.46 -1.53
C ASN A 90 -19.55 -4.18 -2.36
N THR A 91 -20.72 -4.47 -1.80
CA THR A 91 -22.00 -4.16 -2.45
C THR A 91 -22.16 -2.65 -2.65
N PRO A 92 -22.92 -2.19 -3.66
CA PRO A 92 -23.17 -0.77 -3.86
C PRO A 92 -23.67 -0.07 -2.60
N ASP A 93 -24.67 -0.65 -1.92
CA ASP A 93 -25.24 -0.11 -0.67
C ASP A 93 -24.21 0.01 0.45
N ALA A 94 -23.32 -0.98 0.59
CA ALA A 94 -22.26 -0.94 1.60
C ALA A 94 -21.23 0.15 1.32
N VAL A 95 -20.85 0.31 0.05
CA VAL A 95 -19.91 1.35 -0.37
C VAL A 95 -20.52 2.73 -0.19
N ASP A 96 -21.79 2.92 -0.55
CA ASP A 96 -22.49 4.19 -0.37
C ASP A 96 -22.69 4.52 1.11
N ALA A 97 -23.03 3.53 1.94
CA ALA A 97 -23.10 3.72 3.39
C ALA A 97 -21.73 4.11 3.96
N HIS A 98 -20.65 3.44 3.55
CA HIS A 98 -19.30 3.79 3.99
C HIS A 98 -18.91 5.20 3.55
N LYS A 99 -19.21 5.60 2.30
CA LYS A 99 -18.97 6.95 1.79
C LYS A 99 -19.70 8.00 2.62
N GLU A 100 -20.96 7.74 2.96
CA GLU A 100 -21.75 8.68 3.77
C GLU A 100 -21.24 8.77 5.21
N THR A 101 -20.92 7.64 5.85
CA THR A 101 -20.29 7.65 7.18
C THR A 101 -18.96 8.41 7.17
N THR A 102 -18.15 8.22 6.13
CA THR A 102 -16.87 8.93 5.97
C THR A 102 -17.08 10.43 5.79
N ALA A 103 -18.00 10.82 4.91
CA ALA A 103 -18.34 12.23 4.66
C ALA A 103 -18.90 12.90 5.92
N GLN A 104 -19.75 12.20 6.68
CA GLN A 104 -20.28 12.69 7.94
C GLN A 104 -19.16 12.87 8.98
N GLY A 105 -18.24 11.90 9.10
CA GLY A 105 -17.07 12.00 9.97
C GLY A 105 -16.19 13.22 9.67
N ILE A 106 -16.00 13.54 8.38
CA ILE A 106 -15.31 14.77 7.96
C ILE A 106 -16.06 16.03 8.43
N LEU A 107 -17.40 16.02 8.40
CA LEU A 107 -18.24 17.16 8.76
C LEU A 107 -18.46 17.33 10.26
N GLU A 108 -18.15 16.34 11.11
CA GLU A 108 -18.46 16.33 12.55
C GLU A 108 -18.00 17.58 13.29
N ASN A 109 -16.88 18.18 12.90
CA ASN A 109 -16.29 19.34 13.57
C ASN A 109 -16.43 20.64 12.78
N LEU A 110 -17.24 20.65 11.70
CA LEU A 110 -17.41 21.82 10.82
C LEU A 110 -17.84 23.08 11.58
N GLU A 111 -18.78 22.94 12.52
CA GLU A 111 -19.31 24.07 13.29
C GLU A 111 -18.29 24.65 14.27
N LYS A 112 -17.36 23.82 14.77
CA LYS A 112 -16.29 24.24 15.69
C LYS A 112 -15.21 25.07 15.00
N MET A 113 -15.12 25.00 13.67
CA MET A 113 -14.11 25.74 12.91
C MET A 113 -14.35 27.24 12.98
N ARG A 114 -13.30 28.00 13.30
CA ARG A 114 -13.35 29.47 13.43
C ARG A 114 -13.27 30.20 12.08
N HIS A 115 -12.62 29.60 11.08
CA HIS A 115 -12.37 30.24 9.79
C HIS A 115 -13.27 29.68 8.68
N GLU A 116 -13.92 30.57 7.93
CA GLU A 116 -14.81 30.22 6.81
C GLU A 116 -14.08 29.43 5.71
N ALA A 117 -12.83 29.78 5.41
CA ALA A 117 -12.01 29.05 4.44
C ALA A 117 -11.81 27.57 4.86
N GLY A 118 -11.60 27.32 6.15
CA GLY A 118 -11.52 25.97 6.71
C GLY A 118 -12.84 25.20 6.54
N ARG A 119 -13.98 25.85 6.85
CA ARG A 119 -15.31 25.25 6.66
C ARG A 119 -15.55 24.86 5.21
N LYS A 120 -15.23 25.74 4.26
CA LYS A 120 -15.34 25.44 2.83
C LYS A 120 -14.45 24.27 2.42
N SER A 121 -13.22 24.20 2.95
CA SER A 121 -12.30 23.09 2.67
C SER A 121 -12.82 21.75 3.19
N VAL A 122 -13.39 21.71 4.40
CA VAL A 122 -13.98 20.51 5.00
C VAL A 122 -15.22 20.06 4.25
N GLN A 123 -16.12 21.00 3.91
CA GLN A 123 -17.29 20.71 3.09
C GLN A 123 -16.88 20.14 1.73
N TYR A 124 -15.91 20.78 1.09
CA TYR A 124 -15.38 20.31 -0.19
C TYR A 124 -14.81 18.90 -0.08
N ALA A 125 -14.05 18.58 0.97
CA ALA A 125 -13.51 17.24 1.20
C ALA A 125 -14.62 16.18 1.36
N ALA A 126 -15.67 16.48 2.13
CA ALA A 126 -16.82 15.58 2.27
C ALA A 126 -17.54 15.37 0.93
N ASP A 127 -17.72 16.43 0.14
CA ASP A 127 -18.34 16.35 -1.18
C ASP A 127 -17.48 15.56 -2.18
N GLN A 128 -16.15 15.64 -2.09
CA GLN A 128 -15.25 14.80 -2.90
C GLN A 128 -15.45 13.32 -2.60
N VAL A 129 -15.51 12.92 -1.31
CA VAL A 129 -15.79 11.53 -0.93
C VAL A 129 -17.12 11.05 -1.50
N ARG A 130 -18.17 11.87 -1.42
CA ARG A 130 -19.50 11.51 -1.95
C ARG A 130 -19.52 11.35 -3.48
N ARG A 131 -18.71 12.14 -4.19
CA ARG A 131 -18.66 12.13 -5.67
C ARG A 131 -17.91 10.94 -6.26
N LEU A 132 -16.93 10.39 -5.54
CA LEU A 132 -16.18 9.23 -6.01
C LEU A 132 -17.12 8.09 -6.41
N SER A 133 -16.87 7.48 -7.56
CA SER A 133 -17.56 6.24 -7.92
C SER A 133 -17.24 5.15 -6.89
N ALA A 134 -18.11 4.14 -6.77
CA ALA A 134 -17.90 3.05 -5.82
C ALA A 134 -16.52 2.39 -6.01
N GLN A 135 -16.12 2.18 -7.26
CA GLN A 135 -14.81 1.63 -7.64
C GLN A 135 -13.66 2.50 -7.11
N LEU A 136 -13.67 3.79 -7.43
CA LEU A 136 -12.61 4.72 -7.05
C LEU A 136 -12.53 4.89 -5.52
N HIS A 137 -13.66 4.85 -4.83
CA HIS A 137 -13.71 4.92 -3.37
C HIS A 137 -13.06 3.69 -2.72
N ILE A 138 -13.37 2.47 -3.19
CA ILE A 138 -12.72 1.25 -2.71
C ILE A 138 -11.21 1.31 -2.93
N GLN A 139 -10.78 1.70 -4.14
CA GLN A 139 -9.37 1.84 -4.49
C GLN A 139 -8.66 2.85 -3.58
N PHE A 140 -9.27 4.02 -3.37
CA PHE A 140 -8.73 5.09 -2.53
C PHE A 140 -8.52 4.63 -1.08
N ILE A 141 -9.53 3.99 -0.47
CA ILE A 141 -9.43 3.48 0.91
C ILE A 141 -8.36 2.39 0.99
N CYS A 142 -8.32 1.46 0.03
CA CYS A 142 -7.33 0.39 0.02
C CYS A 142 -5.90 0.95 -0.15
N GLN A 143 -5.70 1.90 -1.07
CA GLN A 143 -4.37 2.46 -1.33
C GLN A 143 -3.84 3.25 -0.14
N ILE A 144 -4.65 4.10 0.52
CA ILE A 144 -4.17 4.83 1.69
C ILE A 144 -3.83 3.88 2.85
N ARG A 145 -4.66 2.85 3.08
CA ARG A 145 -4.37 1.81 4.07
C ARG A 145 -3.08 1.07 3.74
N LEU A 146 -2.84 0.76 2.46
CA LEU A 146 -1.60 0.15 2.01
C LEU A 146 -0.39 1.05 2.27
N MET A 147 -0.47 2.34 1.95
CA MET A 147 0.64 3.28 2.18
C MET A 147 0.96 3.40 3.67
N TYR A 148 -0.07 3.49 4.51
CA TYR A 148 0.10 3.46 5.95
C TYR A 148 0.77 2.16 6.43
N TYR A 149 0.30 1.02 5.92
CA TYR A 149 0.84 -0.31 6.23
C TYR A 149 2.31 -0.47 5.80
N VAL A 150 2.68 0.05 4.62
CA VAL A 150 4.07 0.07 4.17
C VAL A 150 4.92 0.85 5.16
N VAL A 151 4.53 2.06 5.56
CA VAL A 151 5.33 2.85 6.51
C VAL A 151 5.43 2.13 7.85
N SER A 152 4.31 1.63 8.39
CA SER A 152 4.26 1.03 9.72
C SER A 152 5.09 -0.26 9.86
N GLN A 153 5.37 -0.95 8.76
CA GLN A 153 6.19 -2.15 8.74
C GLN A 153 7.60 -1.91 8.20
N ALA A 154 7.73 -1.22 7.07
CA ALA A 154 9.00 -1.04 6.37
C ALA A 154 9.99 -0.26 7.23
N VAL A 155 9.53 0.77 7.95
CA VAL A 155 10.41 1.57 8.80
C VAL A 155 11.09 0.70 9.85
N THR A 156 10.31 -0.07 10.61
CA THR A 156 10.84 -0.94 11.67
C THR A 156 11.65 -2.11 11.10
N TYR A 157 11.26 -2.63 9.93
CA TYR A 157 12.01 -3.67 9.26
C TYR A 157 13.38 -3.19 8.76
N TYR A 158 13.44 -2.06 8.05
CA TYR A 158 14.70 -1.57 7.48
C TYR A 158 15.60 -0.89 8.52
N ALA A 159 15.07 -0.37 9.64
CA ALA A 159 15.88 0.18 10.74
C ALA A 159 16.89 -0.81 11.36
N GLN A 160 16.70 -2.11 11.13
CA GLN A 160 17.69 -3.12 11.50
C GLN A 160 18.34 -3.77 10.28
N HIS A 161 17.64 -3.89 9.14
CA HIS A 161 18.11 -4.62 7.95
C HIS A 161 18.97 -3.78 7.01
N ASP A 162 18.60 -2.54 6.79
CA ASP A 162 19.31 -1.56 5.97
C ASP A 162 18.89 -0.14 6.41
N PRO A 163 19.47 0.38 7.51
CA PRO A 163 19.06 1.67 8.07
C PRO A 163 19.23 2.84 7.10
N ALA A 164 20.23 2.78 6.23
CA ALA A 164 20.52 3.81 5.25
C ALA A 164 19.35 4.01 4.26
N SER A 165 18.60 2.96 3.96
CA SER A 165 17.40 3.02 3.11
C SER A 165 16.28 3.88 3.70
N LEU A 166 16.31 4.20 5.00
CA LEU A 166 15.35 5.10 5.67
C LEU A 166 15.65 6.59 5.45
N SER A 167 16.79 6.93 4.83
CA SER A 167 17.17 8.33 4.57
C SER A 167 16.32 9.00 3.48
N SER A 168 15.62 8.22 2.66
CA SER A 168 14.76 8.71 1.58
C SER A 168 13.55 7.80 1.37
N PHE A 169 12.38 8.38 1.10
CA PHE A 169 11.16 7.65 0.73
C PHE A 169 10.64 8.17 -0.60
N VAL A 170 10.83 7.39 -1.66
CA VAL A 170 10.48 7.75 -3.02
C VAL A 170 9.29 6.92 -3.47
N TRP A 171 8.10 7.52 -3.55
CA TRP A 171 6.85 6.83 -3.89
C TRP A 171 6.50 7.05 -5.35
N ARG A 172 6.27 5.97 -6.08
CA ARG A 172 5.80 6.00 -7.47
C ARG A 172 4.54 5.18 -7.58
N VAL A 173 3.49 5.79 -8.12
CA VAL A 173 2.18 5.15 -8.29
C VAL A 173 1.88 5.08 -9.78
N ASP A 174 1.33 3.96 -10.24
CA ASP A 174 0.91 3.80 -11.63
C ASP A 174 -0.11 4.90 -12.01
N GLN A 175 0.21 5.66 -13.06
CA GLN A 175 -0.65 6.72 -13.56
C GLN A 175 -1.73 6.16 -14.49
N LYS A 176 -3.01 6.45 -14.21
CA LYS A 176 -4.11 5.96 -15.05
C LYS A 176 -4.38 6.81 -16.30
N ALA A 177 -3.99 8.09 -16.32
CA ALA A 177 -4.14 8.95 -17.50
C ALA A 177 -2.98 9.95 -17.62
N VAL A 178 -2.35 10.01 -18.80
CA VAL A 178 -1.16 10.85 -19.07
C VAL A 178 -1.49 12.34 -19.23
N GLU A 179 -2.62 12.66 -19.85
CA GLU A 179 -2.92 14.02 -20.31
C GLU A 179 -3.55 14.94 -19.25
N LYS A 180 -4.28 14.37 -18.30
CA LYS A 180 -5.00 15.14 -17.29
C LYS A 180 -5.06 14.39 -15.98
N LYS A 181 -4.87 15.15 -14.90
CA LYS A 181 -5.09 14.68 -13.54
C LYS A 181 -6.47 14.04 -13.39
N THR A 182 -6.50 12.81 -12.92
CA THR A 182 -7.74 12.04 -12.77
C THR A 182 -8.52 12.50 -11.54
N GLU A 183 -9.84 12.20 -11.50
CA GLU A 183 -10.65 12.41 -10.29
C GLU A 183 -10.05 11.67 -9.07
N TYR A 184 -9.47 10.49 -9.32
CA TYR A 184 -8.75 9.71 -8.33
C TYR A 184 -7.54 10.46 -7.78
N GLU A 185 -6.65 10.94 -8.63
CA GLU A 185 -5.45 11.69 -8.22
C GLU A 185 -5.82 12.97 -7.47
N GLU A 186 -6.89 13.65 -7.89
CA GLU A 186 -7.39 14.85 -7.20
C GLU A 186 -7.92 14.52 -5.80
N ALA A 187 -8.72 13.48 -5.66
CA ALA A 187 -9.20 13.01 -4.38
C ALA A 187 -8.04 12.53 -3.50
N PHE A 188 -7.09 11.78 -4.05
CA PHE A 188 -5.90 11.30 -3.36
C PHE A 188 -5.10 12.45 -2.76
N GLU A 189 -4.72 13.45 -3.55
CA GLU A 189 -3.90 14.56 -3.06
C GLU A 189 -4.58 15.37 -1.96
N LYS A 190 -5.91 15.54 -2.04
CA LYS A 190 -6.68 16.38 -1.11
C LYS A 190 -7.07 15.66 0.17
N LEU A 191 -7.42 14.37 0.06
CA LEU A 191 -7.97 13.60 1.17
C LEU A 191 -6.89 12.80 1.90
N SER A 192 -5.87 12.28 1.21
CA SER A 192 -4.80 11.48 1.84
C SER A 192 -4.18 12.09 3.09
N PRO A 193 -4.02 13.42 3.24
CA PRO A 193 -3.39 13.96 4.44
C PRO A 193 -4.20 13.69 5.70
N ALA A 194 -5.50 13.97 5.66
CA ALA A 194 -6.38 13.76 6.80
C ALA A 194 -6.47 12.27 7.16
N PHE A 195 -6.55 11.38 6.17
CA PHE A 195 -6.64 9.94 6.41
C PHE A 195 -5.34 9.35 6.96
N LEU A 196 -4.19 9.68 6.38
CA LEU A 196 -2.89 9.19 6.88
C LEU A 196 -2.64 9.65 8.32
N GLN A 197 -3.01 10.89 8.63
CA GLN A 197 -2.90 11.40 9.98
C GLN A 197 -3.85 10.67 10.94
N MET A 198 -5.11 10.50 10.56
CA MET A 198 -6.09 9.74 11.35
C MET A 198 -5.56 8.34 11.68
N MET A 199 -5.06 7.61 10.66
CA MET A 199 -4.48 6.27 10.87
C MET A 199 -3.27 6.31 11.81
N SER A 200 -2.37 7.29 11.64
CA SER A 200 -1.19 7.43 12.51
C SER A 200 -1.53 7.76 13.97
N LEU A 201 -2.67 8.41 14.23
CA LEU A 201 -3.16 8.69 15.58
C LEU A 201 -3.87 7.48 16.19
N SER A 202 -4.65 6.75 15.39
CA SER A 202 -5.44 5.60 15.85
C SER A 202 -4.59 4.36 16.08
N ASP A 203 -3.58 4.13 15.26
CA ASP A 203 -2.71 2.95 15.33
C ASP A 203 -1.22 3.36 15.22
N PRO A 204 -0.65 4.08 16.20
CA PRO A 204 0.69 4.65 16.09
C PRO A 204 1.75 3.59 15.77
N MET A 205 2.67 3.93 14.85
CA MET A 205 3.75 3.02 14.46
C MET A 205 4.63 2.64 15.65
N MET A 206 4.94 1.35 15.76
CA MET A 206 5.83 0.82 16.78
C MET A 206 7.30 1.04 16.39
N MET A 207 8.08 1.65 17.29
CA MET A 207 9.53 1.79 17.16
C MET A 207 10.24 0.97 18.25
N VAL A 208 11.23 0.18 17.85
CA VAL A 208 12.00 -0.67 18.78
C VAL A 208 13.26 0.06 19.19
N THR A 209 13.44 0.33 20.48
CA THR A 209 14.51 1.20 21.01
C THR A 209 15.92 0.85 20.53
N ASP A 210 16.21 -0.43 20.28
CA ASP A 210 17.54 -0.91 19.92
C ASP A 210 17.85 -0.88 18.41
N PHE A 211 16.93 -0.39 17.59
CA PHE A 211 17.12 -0.30 16.13
C PHE A 211 17.72 1.05 15.71
N ASP A 212 18.35 1.08 14.54
CA ASP A 212 18.98 2.27 13.99
C ASP A 212 17.99 3.08 13.16
N TYR A 213 17.43 4.11 13.80
CA TYR A 213 16.55 5.09 13.18
C TYR A 213 17.26 6.41 12.85
N SER A 214 18.59 6.48 12.97
CA SER A 214 19.35 7.75 12.82
C SER A 214 19.16 8.41 11.45
N HIS A 215 18.81 7.62 10.43
CA HIS A 215 18.52 8.07 9.08
C HIS A 215 17.13 8.73 8.91
N LEU A 216 16.25 8.68 9.92
CA LEU A 216 14.92 9.28 9.88
C LEU A 216 14.86 10.73 10.33
N ALA A 217 15.95 11.34 10.79
CA ALA A 217 15.95 12.69 11.35
C ALA A 217 15.29 13.74 10.43
N ALA A 218 15.40 13.59 9.11
CA ALA A 218 14.75 14.48 8.15
C ALA A 218 13.21 14.37 8.15
N TYR A 219 12.65 13.30 8.69
CA TYR A 219 11.21 13.00 8.72
C TYR A 219 10.57 13.21 10.09
N GLU A 220 11.35 13.57 11.10
CA GLU A 220 10.84 13.91 12.43
C GLU A 220 10.29 15.35 12.46
N PHE A 221 9.34 15.62 13.35
CA PHE A 221 8.90 16.98 13.64
C PHE A 221 10.00 17.74 14.41
N PRO A 222 10.53 18.84 13.84
CA PRO A 222 11.44 19.71 14.56
C PRO A 222 10.78 20.35 15.78
N GLN A 223 11.61 20.79 16.73
CA GLN A 223 11.12 21.54 17.88
C GLN A 223 10.36 22.79 17.42
N GLY A 224 9.11 22.94 17.89
CA GLY A 224 8.25 24.07 17.53
C GLY A 224 7.46 23.91 16.22
N GLU A 225 7.69 22.85 15.45
CA GLU A 225 6.91 22.53 14.23
C GLU A 225 5.84 21.46 14.48
N VAL A 226 5.72 20.97 15.71
CA VAL A 226 4.64 20.08 16.12
C VAL A 226 3.28 20.77 15.95
N PRO A 227 2.30 20.15 15.27
CA PRO A 227 0.99 20.76 15.09
C PRO A 227 0.25 20.96 16.41
N THR A 228 0.01 22.22 16.79
CA THR A 228 -0.55 22.56 18.11
C THR A 228 -2.02 22.15 18.26
N TYR A 229 -2.78 22.08 17.16
CA TYR A 229 -4.18 21.68 17.16
C TYR A 229 -4.40 20.25 17.69
N LEU A 230 -3.39 19.36 17.59
CA LEU A 230 -3.50 18.01 18.15
C LEU A 230 -3.63 18.05 19.68
N ARG A 231 -2.91 18.95 20.33
CA ARG A 231 -3.06 19.20 21.76
C ARG A 231 -4.32 20.01 22.03
N ASP A 232 -4.47 21.15 21.34
CA ASP A 232 -5.45 22.17 21.68
C ASP A 232 -6.91 21.72 21.38
N ASP A 233 -7.13 20.93 20.32
CA ASP A 233 -8.47 20.51 19.87
C ASP A 233 -8.74 19.01 20.10
N TYR A 234 -7.69 18.17 20.16
CA TYR A 234 -7.80 16.71 20.26
C TYR A 234 -7.24 16.12 21.57
N ASN A 235 -6.77 16.95 22.51
CA ASN A 235 -6.21 16.53 23.80
C ASN A 235 -5.08 15.48 23.69
N VAL A 236 -4.29 15.55 22.62
CA VAL A 236 -3.05 14.76 22.52
C VAL A 236 -1.99 15.39 23.42
N ASP A 237 -2.04 15.05 24.70
CA ASP A 237 -1.17 15.59 25.77
C ASP A 237 0.21 14.90 25.81
N LYS A 238 0.83 14.75 24.64
CA LYS A 238 2.18 14.19 24.49
C LYS A 238 3.06 15.19 23.77
N ASP A 239 4.31 15.31 24.20
CA ASP A 239 5.32 16.00 23.41
C ASP A 239 5.60 15.16 22.16
N LEU A 240 5.20 15.68 21.00
CA LEU A 240 5.40 15.02 19.72
C LEU A 240 6.71 15.46 19.04
N THR A 241 7.56 16.23 19.72
CA THR A 241 8.89 16.57 19.20
C THR A 241 9.69 15.29 18.96
N GLY A 242 10.32 15.16 17.79
CA GLY A 242 11.00 13.92 17.40
C GLY A 242 10.06 12.79 16.94
N SER A 243 8.73 13.00 16.95
CA SER A 243 7.79 12.07 16.34
C SER A 243 7.89 12.12 14.82
N LEU A 244 7.60 11.01 14.15
CA LEU A 244 7.66 10.95 12.70
C LEU A 244 6.47 11.66 12.04
N ASN A 245 6.79 12.46 11.03
CA ASN A 245 5.83 13.12 10.18
C ASN A 245 5.42 12.20 9.02
N ILE A 246 4.33 11.45 9.21
CA ILE A 246 3.78 10.52 8.20
C ILE A 246 3.50 11.21 6.85
N GLN A 247 3.10 12.49 6.87
CA GLN A 247 2.86 13.25 5.65
C GLN A 247 4.16 13.44 4.85
N LYS A 248 5.26 13.75 5.54
CA LYS A 248 6.56 13.94 4.90
C LYS A 248 7.11 12.64 4.34
N ILE A 249 6.93 11.52 5.06
CA ILE A 249 7.33 10.18 4.60
C ILE A 249 6.57 9.77 3.34
N VAL A 250 5.24 9.95 3.32
CA VAL A 250 4.39 9.44 2.23
C VAL A 250 4.30 10.40 1.04
N ARG A 251 4.22 11.70 1.31
CA ARG A 251 3.90 12.73 0.30
C ARG A 251 5.08 13.64 -0.04
N GLY A 252 6.22 13.52 0.66
CA GLY A 252 7.40 14.34 0.40
C GLY A 252 7.98 14.14 -1.00
N ASP A 253 7.94 12.91 -1.51
CA ASP A 253 8.33 12.55 -2.88
C ASP A 253 7.40 11.47 -3.43
N ILE A 254 6.16 11.85 -3.73
CA ILE A 254 5.19 10.99 -4.44
C ILE A 254 4.95 11.52 -5.85
N GLN A 255 4.98 10.61 -6.83
CA GLN A 255 4.67 10.92 -8.22
C GLN A 255 3.81 9.83 -8.84
N PHE A 256 2.83 10.23 -9.64
CA PHE A 256 2.13 9.34 -10.55
C PHE A 256 2.93 9.29 -11.85
N ILE A 257 3.36 8.09 -12.26
CA ILE A 257 4.24 7.91 -13.42
C ILE A 257 3.74 6.81 -14.33
N ASP A 258 4.10 6.90 -15.60
CA ASP A 258 3.78 5.90 -16.61
C ASP A 258 4.58 4.59 -16.39
N SER A 259 3.91 3.46 -16.54
CA SER A 259 4.48 2.12 -16.34
C SER A 259 5.51 1.76 -17.41
N GLN A 260 5.36 2.26 -18.65
CA GLN A 260 6.27 1.92 -19.75
C GLN A 260 7.72 2.39 -19.46
N GLY A 261 7.86 3.55 -18.80
CA GLY A 261 9.16 4.13 -18.44
C GLY A 261 9.71 3.71 -17.07
N SER A 262 9.02 2.86 -16.31
CA SER A 262 9.38 2.58 -14.92
C SER A 262 9.43 1.09 -14.61
N PHE A 263 10.63 0.54 -14.45
CA PHE A 263 10.82 -0.87 -14.08
C PHE A 263 10.12 -1.21 -12.75
N GLY A 264 10.11 -0.28 -11.80
CA GLY A 264 9.50 -0.51 -10.49
C GLY A 264 7.98 -0.58 -10.54
N ILE A 265 7.33 0.23 -11.40
CA ILE A 265 5.88 0.11 -11.64
C ILE A 265 5.57 -1.22 -12.32
N GLN A 266 6.38 -1.65 -13.30
CA GLN A 266 6.20 -2.96 -13.94
C GLN A 266 6.36 -4.12 -12.94
N LEU A 267 7.28 -4.01 -11.98
CA LEU A 267 7.38 -4.96 -10.87
C LEU A 267 6.12 -4.94 -10.00
N ALA A 268 5.61 -3.75 -9.67
CA ALA A 268 4.38 -3.61 -8.89
C ALA A 268 3.15 -4.22 -9.61
N ASP A 269 3.01 -4.03 -10.92
CA ASP A 269 1.97 -4.66 -11.76
C ASP A 269 2.07 -6.19 -11.71
N LEU A 270 3.27 -6.74 -11.93
CA LEU A 270 3.50 -8.19 -11.88
C LEU A 270 3.15 -8.77 -10.50
N LEU A 271 3.51 -8.06 -9.42
CA LEU A 271 3.26 -8.50 -8.05
C LEU A 271 1.78 -8.37 -7.67
N SER A 272 1.11 -7.28 -8.07
CA SER A 272 -0.32 -7.09 -7.85
C SER A 272 -1.14 -8.13 -8.62
N ALA A 273 -0.81 -8.37 -9.90
CA ALA A 273 -1.42 -9.40 -10.71
C ALA A 273 -1.13 -10.81 -10.15
N GLY A 274 0.09 -11.05 -9.67
CA GLY A 274 0.49 -12.31 -9.07
C GLY A 274 -0.22 -12.60 -7.77
N LEU A 275 -0.34 -11.62 -6.87
CA LEU A 275 -1.09 -11.76 -5.63
C LEU A 275 -2.56 -12.06 -5.93
N ARG A 276 -3.20 -11.29 -6.81
CA ARG A 276 -4.59 -11.52 -7.24
C ARG A 276 -4.79 -12.90 -7.84
N ARG A 277 -3.91 -13.32 -8.76
CA ARG A 277 -3.96 -14.63 -9.40
C ARG A 277 -3.79 -15.75 -8.37
N CYS A 278 -2.92 -15.56 -7.38
CA CYS A 278 -2.73 -16.51 -6.28
C CYS A 278 -4.01 -16.65 -5.45
N LEU A 279 -4.59 -15.55 -4.97
CA LEU A 279 -5.82 -15.58 -4.16
C LEU A 279 -7.01 -16.20 -4.89
N ARG A 280 -7.03 -16.17 -6.23
CA ARG A 280 -8.04 -16.84 -7.07
C ARG A 280 -7.70 -18.30 -7.42
N SER A 281 -6.64 -18.86 -6.84
CA SER A 281 -6.11 -20.19 -7.19
C SER A 281 -5.80 -20.36 -8.69
N GLY A 282 -5.34 -19.28 -9.34
CA GLY A 282 -5.13 -19.20 -10.79
C GLY A 282 -3.76 -19.68 -11.28
N PHE A 283 -2.86 -20.10 -10.39
CA PHE A 283 -1.60 -20.75 -10.77
C PHE A 283 -1.77 -22.28 -10.80
N LYS A 284 -1.03 -22.96 -11.67
CA LYS A 284 -0.94 -24.43 -11.69
C LYS A 284 -0.41 -24.94 -10.35
N ASP A 285 0.55 -24.25 -9.74
CA ASP A 285 1.03 -24.51 -8.37
C ASP A 285 0.81 -23.27 -7.48
N SER A 286 -0.45 -23.06 -7.08
CA SER A 286 -0.84 -21.91 -6.25
C SER A 286 -0.20 -21.89 -4.86
N LEU A 287 0.10 -23.06 -4.27
CA LEU A 287 0.83 -23.13 -3.00
C LEU A 287 2.27 -22.67 -3.15
N ARG A 288 2.95 -23.02 -4.23
CA ARG A 288 4.28 -22.49 -4.53
C ARG A 288 4.24 -20.99 -4.79
N ALA A 289 3.26 -20.50 -5.55
CA ALA A 289 3.07 -19.06 -5.74
C ALA A 289 2.90 -18.32 -4.40
N ALA A 290 2.04 -18.84 -3.52
CA ALA A 290 1.83 -18.31 -2.17
C ALA A 290 3.12 -18.34 -1.34
N ALA A 291 3.90 -19.42 -1.43
CA ALA A 291 5.17 -19.54 -0.71
C ALA A 291 6.18 -18.46 -1.14
N PHE A 292 6.39 -18.28 -2.46
CA PHE A 292 7.34 -17.29 -2.97
C PHE A 292 6.87 -15.85 -2.75
N LEU A 293 5.57 -15.56 -2.88
CA LEU A 293 5.01 -14.25 -2.52
C LEU A 293 5.22 -13.97 -1.02
N GLY A 294 4.97 -14.96 -0.16
CA GLY A 294 5.18 -14.88 1.27
C GLY A 294 6.61 -14.49 1.65
N ARG A 295 7.62 -14.99 0.92
CA ARG A 295 9.05 -14.66 1.17
C ARG A 295 9.41 -13.20 0.95
N LEU A 296 8.59 -12.44 0.23
CA LEU A 296 8.75 -11.00 0.08
C LEU A 296 8.02 -10.23 1.20
N MET A 297 7.08 -10.85 1.90
CA MET A 297 6.26 -10.20 2.92
C MET A 297 6.93 -10.29 4.29
N ILE A 298 6.82 -9.21 5.08
CA ILE A 298 7.36 -9.15 6.44
C ILE A 298 6.30 -9.67 7.41
N GLN A 299 6.74 -10.47 8.39
CA GLN A 299 5.91 -10.91 9.49
C GLN A 299 5.35 -9.71 10.24
N ARG A 300 4.02 -9.63 10.33
CA ARG A 300 3.35 -8.58 11.10
C ARG A 300 3.37 -8.92 12.59
N MET A 301 3.24 -7.89 13.42
CA MET A 301 3.05 -8.04 14.86
C MET A 301 1.85 -8.95 15.17
N ASP A 302 1.87 -9.58 16.33
CA ASP A 302 0.84 -10.53 16.80
C ASP A 302 0.52 -11.69 15.84
N ASN A 303 1.44 -11.99 14.92
CA ASN A 303 1.30 -13.05 13.92
C ASN A 303 0.04 -12.88 13.05
N GLU A 304 -0.34 -11.62 12.81
CA GLU A 304 -1.39 -11.25 11.88
C GLU A 304 -1.12 -11.72 10.45
N TYR A 305 -2.14 -11.68 9.60
CA TYR A 305 -2.04 -12.14 8.22
C TYR A 305 -1.05 -11.31 7.38
N PRO A 306 -0.33 -11.96 6.44
CA PRO A 306 0.75 -11.34 5.67
C PRO A 306 0.35 -10.16 4.77
N LEU A 307 -0.93 -10.09 4.42
CA LEU A 307 -1.54 -9.00 3.69
C LEU A 307 -2.76 -8.48 4.46
N LEU A 308 -3.18 -7.27 4.15
CA LEU A 308 -4.44 -6.74 4.65
C LEU A 308 -5.60 -7.30 3.84
N LEU A 309 -6.62 -7.79 4.51
CA LEU A 309 -7.92 -8.10 3.90
C LEU A 309 -8.87 -6.98 4.26
N SER A 310 -9.50 -6.37 3.25
CA SER A 310 -10.37 -5.22 3.43
C SER A 310 -11.72 -5.45 2.77
N SER A 311 -12.78 -5.06 3.46
CA SER A 311 -14.15 -4.99 2.95
C SER A 311 -14.76 -3.68 3.44
N LEU A 312 -15.49 -2.99 2.58
CA LEU A 312 -16.33 -1.86 3.00
C LEU A 312 -17.74 -2.31 3.39
N GLY A 313 -18.13 -3.52 3.00
CA GLY A 313 -19.34 -4.19 3.47
C GLY A 313 -19.08 -5.12 4.63
N ARG A 314 -20.07 -5.97 4.93
CA ARG A 314 -20.02 -6.91 6.04
C ARG A 314 -18.86 -7.89 5.84
N GLU A 315 -17.97 -7.95 6.82
CA GLU A 315 -16.87 -8.91 6.83
C GLU A 315 -17.40 -10.34 6.83
N SER A 316 -16.69 -11.22 6.12
CA SER A 316 -16.94 -12.65 6.08
C SER A 316 -15.65 -13.42 6.31
N VAL A 317 -15.81 -14.68 6.70
CA VAL A 317 -14.68 -15.62 6.73
C VAL A 317 -14.20 -15.85 5.30
N VAL A 318 -12.88 -15.86 5.11
CA VAL A 318 -12.24 -16.21 3.85
C VAL A 318 -12.50 -17.68 3.54
N ASP A 319 -12.77 -18.02 2.28
CA ASP A 319 -12.97 -19.41 1.87
C ASP A 319 -11.74 -20.28 2.16
N GLU A 320 -11.95 -21.57 2.39
CA GLU A 320 -10.89 -22.49 2.82
C GLU A 320 -9.71 -22.58 1.82
N PRO A 321 -9.92 -22.69 0.50
CA PRO A 321 -8.83 -22.64 -0.48
C PRO A 321 -7.98 -21.37 -0.35
N THR A 322 -8.60 -20.18 -0.33
CA THR A 322 -7.87 -18.91 -0.19
C THR A 322 -7.16 -18.83 1.17
N ALA A 323 -7.80 -19.29 2.24
CA ALA A 323 -7.22 -19.30 3.57
C ALA A 323 -5.95 -20.17 3.65
N GLU A 324 -5.89 -21.31 2.97
CA GLU A 324 -4.69 -22.14 2.90
C GLU A 324 -3.52 -21.43 2.18
N LEU A 325 -3.81 -20.66 1.13
CA LEU A 325 -2.80 -19.86 0.43
C LEU A 325 -2.26 -18.74 1.33
N ILE A 326 -3.13 -18.03 2.06
CA ILE A 326 -2.72 -16.98 3.01
C ILE A 326 -1.89 -17.58 4.15
N LYS A 327 -2.27 -18.76 4.67
CA LYS A 327 -1.47 -19.48 5.67
C LYS A 327 -0.10 -19.88 5.12
N MET A 328 -0.02 -20.28 3.85
CA MET A 328 1.26 -20.59 3.20
C MET A 328 2.14 -19.34 3.09
N MET A 329 1.58 -18.20 2.66
CA MET A 329 2.30 -16.92 2.66
C MET A 329 2.83 -16.62 4.06
N ARG A 330 1.99 -16.74 5.10
CA ARG A 330 2.36 -16.46 6.50
C ARG A 330 3.54 -17.31 6.96
N ARG A 331 3.55 -18.60 6.63
CA ARG A 331 4.63 -19.54 6.99
C ARG A 331 5.97 -19.20 6.33
N GLN A 332 5.96 -18.49 5.21
CA GLN A 332 7.14 -18.16 4.43
C GLN A 332 7.60 -16.71 4.61
N GLN A 333 6.91 -15.93 5.45
CA GLN A 333 7.27 -14.53 5.70
C GLN A 333 8.68 -14.38 6.25
N ARG A 334 9.25 -13.22 5.93
CA ARG A 334 10.49 -12.76 6.52
C ARG A 334 10.22 -12.40 7.98
N PRO A 335 11.05 -12.85 8.94
CA PRO A 335 10.87 -12.46 10.32
C PRO A 335 11.04 -10.94 10.46
N MET A 336 10.20 -10.29 11.26
CA MET A 336 10.35 -8.87 11.57
C MET A 336 11.69 -8.62 12.25
N LEU A 337 12.08 -9.48 13.20
CA LEU A 337 13.32 -9.36 13.94
C LEU A 337 14.43 -10.17 13.26
N LYS A 338 15.61 -9.56 13.10
CA LYS A 338 16.85 -10.28 12.79
C LYS A 338 17.09 -11.31 13.88
N ARG A 339 17.37 -12.54 13.45
CA ARG A 339 17.75 -13.64 14.34
C ARG A 339 19.26 -13.69 14.53
#